data_AF-A0A8S3U1J7-F1
#
_entry.id   AF-A0A8S3U1J7-F1
#
_cell.length_a   1.000
_cell.length_b   1.000
_cell.length_c   1.000
_cell.angle_alpha   90.00
_cell.angle_beta   90.00
_cell.angle_gamma   90.00
#
_symmetry.space_group_name_H-M   'P 1'
#
loop_
_entity.id
_entity.type
_entity.pdbx_description
1 polymer ?
#
loop_
_entity_poly.entity_id
_entity_poly.type
_entity_poly.pdbx_seq_one_letter_code
_entity_poly.pdbx_strand_id
1 'polypeptide(L)'
;MRKVVNETGNHISINRTNVMRKVVNETGNPISINRTNVMRKVVNETGNHISINRINVMRKVVNETGNHISINRTNVMRKVVNETDQIFNFGCDSNSYNGKPAFLVFVKQHLSIPDGQTIKFDDVDTNIGNHYNPLSGVFTTPKDGFYVMGCLIQAQAANYIDYKWMKNDAVISNGYVGKTENANSQTQSFVISLKRGDLISITKTGRWQYSW
;
A
#
# COMPACT_ATOMS: atom_id res chain seq x y z
N MET A 1 -5.11 28.96 15.81
CA MET A 1 -6.34 28.55 15.08
C MET A 1 -6.87 29.78 14.35
N ARG A 2 -7.04 29.73 13.02
CA ARG A 2 -7.56 30.86 12.23
C ARG A 2 -9.03 30.58 11.87
N LYS A 3 -9.93 31.48 12.28
CA LYS A 3 -11.35 31.47 11.91
C LYS A 3 -11.63 32.72 11.08
N VAL A 4 -12.15 32.56 9.87
CA VAL A 4 -12.49 33.69 8.99
C VAL A 4 -13.87 33.49 8.38
N VAL A 5 -14.62 34.57 8.22
CA VAL A 5 -15.93 34.52 7.54
C VAL A 5 -15.71 34.42 6.03
N ASN A 6 -15.03 35.40 5.43
CA ASN A 6 -14.73 35.42 4.00
C ASN A 6 -13.22 35.64 3.76
N GLU A 7 -12.61 34.86 2.86
CA GLU A 7 -11.24 35.09 2.38
C GLU A 7 -11.25 35.22 0.85
N THR A 8 -10.68 36.31 0.34
CA THR A 8 -10.67 36.62 -1.10
C THR A 8 -9.26 36.94 -1.58
N GLY A 9 -8.91 36.43 -2.75
CA GLY A 9 -7.68 36.77 -3.47
C GLY A 9 -6.71 35.61 -3.64
N ASN A 10 -5.82 35.77 -4.62
CA ASN A 10 -4.80 34.78 -4.93
C ASN A 10 -3.62 34.94 -3.97
N HIS A 11 -3.19 33.84 -3.37
CA HIS A 11 -2.10 33.88 -2.39
C HIS A 11 -1.25 32.60 -2.45
N ILE A 12 0.02 32.74 -2.10
CA ILE A 12 0.95 31.62 -1.92
C ILE A 12 1.16 31.41 -0.43
N SER A 13 0.92 30.19 0.05
CA SER A 13 1.10 29.82 1.47
C SER A 13 2.11 28.70 1.63
N ILE A 14 3.09 28.89 2.52
CA ILE A 14 4.08 27.86 2.87
C ILE A 14 3.93 27.53 4.36
N ASN A 15 3.39 26.36 4.65
CA ASN A 15 3.07 25.94 6.01
C ASN A 15 4.13 24.99 6.56
N ARG A 16 4.99 25.52 7.44
CA ARG A 16 6.07 24.76 8.14
C ARG A 16 5.67 24.27 9.54
N THR A 17 4.50 24.64 10.03
CA THR A 17 3.92 24.21 11.31
C THR A 17 2.47 23.81 11.12
N ASN A 18 1.93 23.00 12.04
CA ASN A 18 0.57 22.47 11.95
C ASN A 18 -0.47 23.59 11.77
N VAL A 19 -1.36 23.42 10.80
CA VAL A 19 -2.37 24.42 10.46
C VAL A 19 -3.76 23.94 10.84
N MET A 20 -4.47 24.77 11.60
CA MET A 20 -5.89 24.63 11.85
C MET A 20 -6.64 25.83 11.30
N ARG A 21 -7.46 25.61 10.26
CA ARG A 21 -8.17 26.66 9.52
C ARG A 21 -9.67 26.33 9.40
N LYS A 22 -10.50 27.31 9.72
CA LYS A 22 -11.96 27.27 9.51
C LYS A 22 -12.40 28.53 8.76
N VAL A 23 -13.00 28.36 7.59
CA VAL A 23 -13.49 29.46 6.74
C VAL A 23 -14.93 29.18 6.33
N VAL A 24 -15.77 30.23 6.19
CA VAL A 24 -17.11 30.05 5.62
C VAL A 24 -17.00 30.11 4.09
N ASN A 25 -16.59 31.24 3.52
CA ASN A 25 -16.43 31.39 2.07
C ASN A 25 -14.98 31.69 1.70
N GLU A 26 -14.46 31.00 0.69
CA GLU A 26 -13.14 31.25 0.14
C GLU A 26 -13.17 31.38 -1.38
N THR A 27 -12.56 32.43 -1.90
CA THR A 27 -12.58 32.72 -3.34
C THR A 27 -11.19 33.11 -3.83
N GLY A 28 -10.74 32.46 -4.90
CA GLY A 28 -9.47 32.75 -5.56
C GLY A 28 -8.72 31.49 -5.97
N ASN A 29 -7.50 31.67 -6.46
CA ASN A 29 -6.67 30.60 -7.00
C ASN A 29 -5.39 30.40 -6.18
N PRO A 30 -5.46 29.93 -4.93
CA PRO A 30 -4.29 29.86 -4.07
C PRO A 30 -3.36 28.69 -4.41
N ILE A 31 -2.09 28.90 -4.11
CA ILE A 31 -1.05 27.87 -4.15
C ILE A 31 -0.59 27.59 -2.72
N SER A 32 -0.66 26.33 -2.30
CA SER A 32 -0.26 25.93 -0.95
C SER A 32 0.84 24.87 -0.97
N ILE A 33 1.86 25.07 -0.13
CA ILE A 33 2.92 24.08 0.11
C ILE A 33 2.89 23.71 1.59
N ASN A 34 2.44 22.50 1.88
CA ASN A 34 2.22 22.01 3.24
C ASN A 34 3.28 20.97 3.61
N ARG A 35 4.20 21.36 4.50
CA ARG A 35 5.25 20.47 5.03
C ARG A 35 4.86 19.79 6.35
N THR A 36 3.66 20.05 6.86
CA THR A 36 3.14 19.62 8.18
C THR A 36 1.65 19.30 8.11
N ASN A 37 1.05 18.82 9.21
CA ASN A 37 -0.37 18.44 9.24
C ASN A 37 -1.28 19.65 9.03
N VAL A 38 -2.26 19.50 8.15
CA VAL A 38 -3.27 20.55 7.87
C VAL A 38 -4.66 20.00 8.15
N MET A 39 -5.38 20.66 9.06
CA MET A 39 -6.80 20.47 9.29
C MET A 39 -7.57 21.68 8.77
N ARG A 40 -8.34 21.47 7.69
CA ARG A 40 -9.08 22.52 7.01
C ARG A 40 -10.57 22.19 6.94
N LYS A 41 -11.39 23.15 7.35
CA LYS A 41 -12.85 23.10 7.20
C LYS A 41 -13.33 24.35 6.48
N VAL A 42 -14.00 24.19 5.33
CA VAL A 42 -14.56 25.29 4.52
C VAL A 42 -16.03 24.99 4.24
N VAL A 43 -16.89 26.01 4.18
CA VAL A 43 -18.29 25.82 3.74
C VAL A 43 -18.34 25.92 2.22
N ASN A 44 -18.05 27.08 1.65
CA ASN A 44 -18.04 27.29 0.20
C ASN A 44 -16.64 27.67 -0.28
N GLU A 45 -16.17 27.04 -1.35
CA GLU A 45 -14.87 27.31 -1.95
C GLU A 45 -15.01 27.48 -3.46
N THR A 46 -14.42 28.54 -4.01
CA THR A 46 -14.55 28.87 -5.43
C THR A 46 -13.21 29.31 -6.02
N GLY A 47 -12.82 28.70 -7.12
CA GLY A 47 -11.58 28.98 -7.85
C GLY A 47 -10.71 27.74 -8.01
N ASN A 48 -9.53 27.92 -8.59
CA ASN A 48 -8.61 26.84 -8.90
C ASN A 48 -7.51 26.74 -7.86
N HIS A 49 -7.38 25.61 -7.17
CA HIS A 49 -6.41 25.46 -6.09
C HIS A 49 -5.29 24.50 -6.49
N ILE A 50 -4.05 24.92 -6.25
CA ILE A 50 -2.87 24.06 -6.40
C ILE A 50 -2.31 23.78 -5.01
N SER A 51 -2.10 22.51 -4.69
CA SER A 51 -1.50 22.13 -3.40
C SER A 51 -0.38 21.12 -3.57
N ILE A 52 0.70 21.31 -2.82
CA ILE A 52 1.81 20.36 -2.69
C ILE A 52 1.88 19.94 -1.22
N ASN A 53 1.54 18.68 -0.94
CA ASN A 53 1.40 18.18 0.42
C ASN A 53 2.44 17.09 0.70
N ARG A 54 3.35 17.36 1.65
CA ARG A 54 4.40 16.40 2.05
C ARG A 54 3.94 15.42 3.16
N ILE A 55 2.85 15.73 3.87
CA ILE A 55 2.32 15.00 5.04
C ILE A 55 0.77 14.97 4.99
N ASN A 56 0.14 14.15 5.84
CA ASN A 56 -1.32 13.97 5.99
C ASN A 56 -2.11 15.29 6.05
N VAL A 57 -3.12 15.39 5.19
CA VAL A 57 -4.07 16.51 5.15
C VAL A 57 -5.49 15.99 5.39
N MET A 58 -6.19 16.62 6.34
CA MET A 58 -7.62 16.41 6.59
C MET A 58 -8.39 17.63 6.10
N ARG A 59 -9.12 17.47 5.00
CA ARG A 59 -9.89 18.55 4.37
C ARG A 59 -11.37 18.19 4.31
N LYS A 60 -12.21 19.09 4.82
CA LYS A 60 -13.68 19.01 4.69
C LYS A 60 -14.21 20.29 4.06
N VAL A 61 -14.94 20.16 2.95
CA VAL A 61 -15.60 21.26 2.23
C VAL A 61 -17.09 20.92 2.06
N VAL A 62 -17.99 21.90 2.11
CA VAL A 62 -19.43 21.64 1.87
C VAL A 62 -19.74 21.78 0.38
N ASN A 63 -19.48 22.95 -0.22
CA ASN A 63 -19.66 23.22 -1.64
C ASN A 63 -18.34 23.68 -2.26
N GLU A 64 -17.98 23.14 -3.42
CA GLU A 64 -16.71 23.43 -4.11
C GLU A 64 -16.97 23.66 -5.61
N THR A 65 -16.36 24.72 -6.16
CA THR A 65 -16.44 25.08 -7.59
C THR A 65 -15.09 25.53 -8.15
N GLY A 66 -14.63 24.96 -9.27
CA GLY A 66 -13.33 25.21 -9.89
C GLY A 66 -12.53 23.93 -10.18
N ASN A 67 -11.20 24.02 -10.19
CA ASN A 67 -10.30 22.89 -10.45
C ASN A 67 -9.26 22.74 -9.35
N HIS A 68 -9.07 21.52 -8.88
CA HIS A 68 -8.16 21.22 -7.79
C HIS A 68 -7.03 20.32 -8.27
N ILE A 69 -5.81 20.86 -8.29
CA ILE A 69 -4.59 20.10 -8.57
C ILE A 69 -3.86 19.86 -7.26
N SER A 70 -3.62 18.59 -6.92
CA SER A 70 -2.84 18.27 -5.73
C SER A 70 -1.71 17.30 -6.02
N ILE A 71 -0.50 17.67 -5.58
CA ILE A 71 0.68 16.83 -5.60
C ILE A 71 0.93 16.34 -4.18
N ASN A 72 0.69 15.06 -3.95
CA ASN A 72 0.70 14.50 -2.60
C ASN A 72 1.81 13.46 -2.45
N ARG A 73 2.60 13.59 -1.38
CA ARG A 73 3.57 12.57 -0.97
C ARG A 73 2.94 11.48 -0.07
N THR A 74 1.86 11.80 0.62
CA THR A 74 1.15 10.93 1.57
C THR A 74 -0.36 10.97 1.34
N ASN A 75 -1.11 10.09 2.00
CA ASN A 75 -2.57 10.04 1.93
C ASN A 75 -3.22 11.38 2.33
N VAL A 76 -4.16 11.84 1.50
CA VAL A 76 -4.99 13.02 1.78
C VAL A 76 -6.42 12.54 2.00
N MET A 77 -6.96 12.77 3.20
CA MET A 77 -8.36 12.51 3.51
C MET A 77 -9.19 13.75 3.17
N ARG A 78 -9.90 13.70 2.04
CA ARG A 78 -10.78 14.77 1.56
C ARG A 78 -12.23 14.30 1.59
N LYS A 79 -13.13 15.14 2.12
CA LYS A 79 -14.58 14.95 2.07
C LYS A 79 -15.26 16.24 1.59
N VAL A 80 -15.95 16.16 0.44
CA VAL A 80 -16.74 17.23 -0.16
C VAL A 80 -18.20 16.77 -0.20
N VAL A 81 -19.16 17.67 0.05
CA VAL A 81 -20.60 17.32 0.04
C VAL A 81 -21.21 17.53 -1.34
N ASN A 82 -20.97 18.68 -1.98
CA ASN A 82 -21.40 19.00 -3.33
C ASN A 82 -20.21 19.54 -4.15
N GLU A 83 -19.94 18.96 -5.33
CA GLU A 83 -18.78 19.28 -6.17
C GLU A 83 -19.20 19.38 -7.64
N THR A 84 -18.72 20.41 -8.34
CA THR A 84 -18.91 20.63 -9.79
C THR A 84 -17.62 20.50 -10.59
N ASP A 85 -16.59 19.91 -10.00
CA ASP A 85 -15.17 20.18 -10.31
C ASP A 85 -14.42 18.97 -10.88
N GLN A 86 -13.25 19.25 -11.48
CA GLN A 86 -12.27 18.22 -11.83
C GLN A 86 -11.11 18.21 -10.81
N ILE A 87 -10.81 17.02 -10.29
CA ILE A 87 -9.71 16.78 -9.35
C ILE A 87 -8.58 16.05 -10.06
N PHE A 88 -7.40 16.67 -10.10
CA PHE A 88 -6.18 16.03 -10.60
C PHE A 88 -5.21 15.79 -9.44
N ASN A 89 -5.12 14.53 -9.02
CA ASN A 89 -4.22 14.10 -7.96
C ASN A 89 -2.98 13.46 -8.56
N PHE A 90 -1.86 14.18 -8.51
CA PHE A 90 -0.56 13.68 -8.92
C PHE A 90 0.19 13.21 -7.67
N GLY A 91 -0.06 11.98 -7.26
CA GLY A 91 0.71 11.32 -6.22
C GLY A 91 1.94 10.66 -6.82
N CYS A 92 3.09 10.78 -6.16
CA CYS A 92 3.99 9.65 -6.18
C CYS A 92 3.51 8.76 -5.04
N ASP A 93 3.36 7.45 -5.28
CA ASP A 93 3.30 6.42 -4.24
C ASP A 93 4.65 6.35 -3.51
N SER A 94 5.07 7.50 -2.96
CA SER A 94 6.19 7.67 -2.07
C SER A 94 5.63 7.99 -0.69
N ASN A 95 4.81 7.04 -0.21
CA ASN A 95 5.24 6.37 1.00
C ASN A 95 6.75 6.11 0.86
N SER A 96 7.57 7.10 1.25
CA SER A 96 8.82 6.84 1.91
C SER A 96 8.41 6.14 3.19
N TYR A 97 8.01 4.87 3.04
CA TYR A 97 7.66 4.00 4.12
C TYR A 97 8.96 3.87 4.90
N ASN A 98 9.10 4.74 5.90
CA ASN A 98 10.28 4.83 6.74
C ASN A 98 10.25 3.72 7.81
N GLY A 99 9.17 2.94 7.82
CA GLY A 99 9.05 1.72 8.60
C GLY A 99 9.98 0.61 8.07
N LYS A 100 10.24 -0.35 8.94
CA LYS A 100 10.85 -1.63 8.54
C LYS A 100 9.70 -2.51 8.04
N PRO A 101 9.70 -2.90 6.75
CA PRO A 101 8.60 -3.70 6.22
C PRO A 101 8.67 -5.09 6.87
N ALA A 102 7.52 -5.59 7.29
CA ALA A 102 7.40 -6.90 7.91
C ALA A 102 6.00 -7.44 7.64
N PHE A 103 5.90 -8.74 7.42
CA PHE A 103 4.61 -9.41 7.33
C PHE A 103 4.70 -10.79 8.00
N LEU A 104 3.57 -11.23 8.54
CA LEU A 104 3.35 -12.56 9.09
C LEU A 104 1.95 -12.98 8.66
N VAL A 105 1.88 -14.08 7.92
CA VAL A 105 0.67 -14.51 7.22
C VAL A 105 0.52 -16.02 7.29
N PHE A 106 -0.73 -16.47 7.35
CA PHE A 106 -1.14 -17.87 7.48
C PHE A 106 -2.27 -18.18 6.48
N VAL A 107 -2.65 -19.46 6.43
CA VAL A 107 -3.85 -19.91 5.71
C VAL A 107 -4.96 -20.16 6.73
N LYS A 108 -6.18 -19.69 6.46
CA LYS A 108 -7.32 -19.91 7.38
C LYS A 108 -7.79 -21.36 7.45
N GLN A 109 -7.55 -22.10 6.38
CA GLN A 109 -8.02 -23.47 6.21
C GLN A 109 -7.12 -24.23 5.24
N HIS A 110 -7.31 -25.54 5.13
CA HIS A 110 -6.64 -26.33 4.12
C HIS A 110 -6.98 -25.84 2.72
N LEU A 111 -5.95 -25.65 1.90
CA LEU A 111 -6.08 -25.15 0.55
C LEU A 111 -5.99 -26.31 -0.45
N SER A 112 -6.88 -26.29 -1.44
CA SER A 112 -6.71 -27.06 -2.68
C SER A 112 -6.27 -26.09 -3.77
N ILE A 113 -4.98 -26.09 -4.07
CA ILE A 113 -4.36 -25.11 -4.98
C ILE A 113 -4.04 -25.80 -6.32
N PRO A 114 -4.51 -25.28 -7.47
CA PRO A 114 -4.11 -25.78 -8.78
C PRO A 114 -2.61 -25.59 -9.04
N ASP A 115 -2.03 -26.46 -9.88
CA ASP A 115 -0.65 -26.29 -10.30
C ASP A 115 -0.46 -24.98 -11.07
N GLY A 116 0.67 -24.31 -10.83
CA GLY A 116 0.99 -23.02 -11.42
C GLY A 116 0.37 -21.82 -10.71
N GLN A 117 -0.44 -22.03 -9.66
CA GLN A 117 -1.02 -20.91 -8.91
C GLN A 117 -0.19 -20.50 -7.69
N THR A 118 -0.15 -19.19 -7.47
CA THR A 118 0.40 -18.60 -6.26
C THR A 118 -0.42 -19.02 -5.04
N ILE A 119 0.28 -19.47 -3.99
CA ILE A 119 -0.29 -19.78 -2.70
C ILE A 119 -0.67 -18.47 -2.01
N LYS A 120 -1.94 -18.34 -1.63
CA LYS A 120 -2.49 -17.17 -0.97
C LYS A 120 -2.63 -17.44 0.51
N PHE A 121 -1.81 -16.78 1.32
CA PHE A 121 -1.95 -16.74 2.77
C PHE A 121 -2.93 -15.62 3.10
N ASP A 122 -4.16 -16.00 3.43
CA ASP A 122 -5.33 -15.15 3.55
C ASP A 122 -5.66 -14.73 4.99
N ASP A 123 -4.92 -15.25 5.96
CA ASP A 123 -4.95 -14.83 7.36
C ASP A 123 -3.73 -13.96 7.66
N VAL A 124 -3.94 -12.67 7.91
CA VAL A 124 -2.87 -11.68 8.03
C VAL A 124 -2.79 -11.21 9.47
N ASP A 125 -1.73 -11.61 10.17
CA ASP A 125 -1.44 -11.13 11.53
C ASP A 125 -0.71 -9.79 11.49
N THR A 126 0.43 -9.76 10.78
CA THR A 126 1.27 -8.57 10.65
C THR A 126 1.43 -8.21 9.18
N ASN A 127 1.31 -6.93 8.82
CA ASN A 127 1.58 -6.44 7.47
C ASN A 127 1.99 -4.96 7.49
N ILE A 128 3.13 -4.67 8.12
CA ILE A 128 3.59 -3.30 8.31
C ILE A 128 3.97 -2.69 6.95
N GLY A 129 3.22 -1.67 6.54
CA GLY A 129 3.36 -1.01 5.24
C GLY A 129 2.43 -1.55 4.15
N ASN A 130 1.64 -2.60 4.44
CA ASN A 130 0.67 -3.20 3.51
C ASN A 130 1.32 -3.65 2.19
N HIS A 131 2.51 -4.23 2.28
CA HIS A 131 3.31 -4.65 1.12
C HIS A 131 3.04 -6.09 0.70
N TYR A 132 2.44 -6.90 1.57
CA TYR A 132 1.86 -8.19 1.20
C TYR A 132 0.38 -8.03 0.83
N ASN A 133 -0.05 -8.61 -0.29
CA ASN A 133 -1.43 -8.62 -0.73
C ASN A 133 -2.04 -10.03 -0.55
N PRO A 134 -2.97 -10.23 0.40
CA PRO A 134 -3.57 -11.55 0.65
C PRO A 134 -4.47 -12.05 -0.49
N LEU A 135 -4.98 -11.17 -1.36
CA LEU A 135 -5.80 -11.58 -2.50
C LEU A 135 -4.97 -12.20 -3.64
N SER A 136 -3.70 -11.81 -3.76
CA SER A 136 -2.77 -12.34 -4.76
C SER A 136 -1.72 -13.30 -4.20
N GLY A 137 -1.42 -13.24 -2.90
CA GLY A 137 -0.33 -14.02 -2.29
C GLY A 137 1.07 -13.43 -2.54
N VAL A 138 1.14 -12.15 -2.92
CA VAL A 138 2.37 -11.51 -3.39
C VAL A 138 2.83 -10.44 -2.40
N PHE A 139 4.13 -10.46 -2.08
CA PHE A 139 4.82 -9.37 -1.42
C PHE A 139 5.52 -8.46 -2.45
N THR A 140 5.22 -7.16 -2.44
CA THR A 140 5.85 -6.15 -3.30
C THR A 140 6.89 -5.37 -2.52
N THR A 141 8.14 -5.47 -2.94
CA THR A 141 9.28 -4.85 -2.26
C THR A 141 9.14 -3.33 -2.22
N PRO A 142 9.05 -2.69 -1.03
CA PRO A 142 8.82 -1.24 -0.96
C PRO A 142 10.08 -0.40 -1.11
N LYS A 143 11.25 -0.97 -0.80
CA LYS A 143 12.53 -0.29 -0.83
C LYS A 143 13.66 -1.27 -1.11
N ASP A 144 14.72 -0.75 -1.71
CA ASP A 144 15.94 -1.51 -1.94
C ASP A 144 16.55 -1.98 -0.61
N GLY A 145 17.06 -3.22 -0.58
CA GLY A 145 17.78 -3.73 0.58
C GLY A 145 17.75 -5.26 0.70
N PHE A 146 18.26 -5.73 1.83
CA PHE A 146 18.22 -7.14 2.20
C PHE A 146 16.96 -7.46 2.99
N TYR A 147 16.36 -8.60 2.67
CA TYR A 147 15.16 -9.12 3.31
C TYR A 147 15.42 -10.53 3.81
N VAL A 148 14.87 -10.84 4.97
CA VAL A 148 14.78 -12.22 5.48
C VAL A 148 13.40 -12.73 5.12
N MET A 149 13.36 -13.82 4.36
CA MET A 149 12.12 -14.49 3.97
C MET A 149 12.12 -15.89 4.57
N GLY A 150 10.94 -16.33 5.02
CA GLY A 150 10.76 -17.68 5.56
C GLY A 150 9.32 -18.14 5.41
N CYS A 151 9.14 -19.44 5.23
CA CYS A 151 7.82 -20.06 5.19
C CYS A 151 7.94 -21.52 5.61
N LEU A 152 6.99 -21.95 6.44
CA LEU A 152 6.71 -23.35 6.71
C LEU A 152 5.49 -23.75 5.88
N ILE A 153 5.63 -24.80 5.08
CA ILE A 153 4.53 -25.39 4.32
C ILE A 153 4.29 -26.79 4.83
N GLN A 154 3.03 -27.10 5.13
CA GLN A 154 2.58 -28.41 5.59
C GLN A 154 1.70 -29.05 4.51
N ALA A 155 1.98 -30.32 4.20
CA ALA A 155 1.07 -31.17 3.46
C ALA A 155 0.21 -31.98 4.44
N GLN A 156 -1.09 -32.06 4.14
CA GLN A 156 -2.02 -32.95 4.82
C GLN A 156 -1.63 -34.42 4.66
N ALA A 157 -2.14 -35.29 5.55
CA ALA A 157 -1.90 -36.73 5.47
C ALA A 157 -2.18 -37.28 4.06
N ALA A 158 -1.33 -38.20 3.60
CA ALA A 158 -1.38 -38.81 2.27
C ALA A 158 -1.29 -37.84 1.07
N ASN A 159 -0.97 -36.55 1.29
CA ASN A 159 -0.76 -35.55 0.26
C ASN A 159 0.71 -35.12 0.17
N TYR A 160 1.06 -34.45 -0.92
CA TYR A 160 2.36 -33.83 -1.13
C TYR A 160 2.16 -32.41 -1.67
N ILE A 161 3.21 -31.59 -1.60
CA ILE A 161 3.24 -30.31 -2.31
C ILE A 161 4.62 -30.05 -2.87
N ASP A 162 4.69 -29.84 -4.18
CA ASP A 162 5.82 -29.22 -4.84
C ASP A 162 5.54 -27.72 -4.96
N TYR A 163 6.53 -26.89 -4.64
CA TYR A 163 6.38 -25.44 -4.72
C TYR A 163 7.69 -24.75 -5.09
N LYS A 164 7.57 -23.50 -5.52
CA LYS A 164 8.71 -22.63 -5.81
C LYS A 164 8.57 -21.32 -5.09
N TRP A 165 9.68 -20.84 -4.54
CA TRP A 165 9.83 -19.42 -4.24
C TRP A 165 10.16 -18.68 -5.54
N MET A 166 9.41 -17.63 -5.82
CA MET A 166 9.53 -16.84 -7.05
C MET A 166 9.94 -15.41 -6.71
N LYS A 167 10.88 -14.86 -7.47
CA LYS A 167 11.18 -13.43 -7.55
C LYS A 167 10.79 -12.95 -8.94
N ASN A 168 9.76 -12.13 -9.03
CA ASN A 168 9.11 -11.81 -10.30
C ASN A 168 8.78 -13.15 -11.00
N ASP A 169 9.29 -13.38 -12.21
CA ASP A 169 9.09 -14.63 -12.96
C ASP A 169 10.25 -15.63 -12.82
N ALA A 170 11.25 -15.35 -11.98
CA ALA A 170 12.43 -16.20 -11.79
C ALA A 170 12.32 -17.06 -10.52
N VAL A 171 12.77 -18.32 -10.60
CA VAL A 171 12.81 -19.24 -9.46
C VAL A 171 13.97 -18.87 -8.54
N ILE A 172 13.68 -18.66 -7.25
CA ILE A 172 14.69 -18.50 -6.20
C ILE A 172 15.11 -19.87 -5.66
N SER A 173 14.12 -20.71 -5.31
CA SER A 173 14.31 -21.99 -4.64
C SER A 173 13.14 -22.93 -4.95
N ASN A 174 13.40 -24.24 -4.97
CA ASN A 174 12.38 -25.27 -5.06
C ASN A 174 12.12 -25.84 -3.66
N GLY A 175 10.87 -26.24 -3.40
CA GLY A 175 10.44 -26.89 -2.18
C GLY A 175 9.57 -28.09 -2.46
N TYR A 176 9.63 -29.04 -1.53
CA TYR A 176 8.91 -30.30 -1.60
C TYR A 176 8.56 -30.77 -0.19
N VAL A 177 7.28 -31.01 0.04
CA VAL A 177 6.82 -31.78 1.21
C VAL A 177 6.38 -33.14 0.72
N GLY A 178 7.08 -34.18 1.20
CA GLY A 178 6.85 -35.54 0.80
C GLY A 178 5.56 -36.14 1.35
N LYS A 179 4.97 -37.03 0.54
CA LYS A 179 3.79 -37.80 0.92
C LYS A 179 4.14 -38.81 2.01
N THR A 180 3.47 -38.69 3.15
CA THR A 180 3.57 -39.61 4.29
C THR A 180 2.18 -39.98 4.81
N GLU A 181 2.10 -40.99 5.67
CA GLU A 181 0.84 -41.40 6.33
C GLU A 181 0.27 -40.29 7.21
N ASN A 182 1.13 -39.59 7.94
CA ASN A 182 0.77 -38.42 8.75
C ASN A 182 1.07 -37.12 8.00
N ALA A 183 0.60 -35.99 8.54
CA ALA A 183 0.96 -34.68 8.01
C ALA A 183 2.48 -34.46 8.10
N ASN A 184 3.05 -33.84 7.07
CA ASN A 184 4.48 -33.56 6.97
C ASN A 184 4.68 -32.09 6.61
N SER A 185 5.86 -31.54 6.89
CA SER A 185 6.14 -30.13 6.65
C SER A 185 7.58 -29.89 6.24
N GLN A 186 7.79 -28.82 5.47
CA GLN A 186 9.10 -28.28 5.18
C GLN A 186 9.15 -26.80 5.55
N THR A 187 10.27 -26.38 6.15
CA THR A 187 10.57 -24.96 6.36
C THR A 187 11.70 -24.54 5.44
N GLN A 188 11.56 -23.38 4.80
CA GLN A 188 12.65 -22.71 4.11
C GLN A 188 12.81 -21.29 4.64
N SER A 189 14.04 -20.83 4.79
CA SER A 189 14.37 -19.45 5.15
C SER A 189 15.67 -19.01 4.46
N PHE A 190 15.70 -17.78 3.95
CA PHE A 190 16.88 -17.23 3.28
C PHE A 190 16.93 -15.71 3.37
N VAL A 191 18.14 -15.16 3.15
CA VAL A 191 18.36 -13.72 2.98
C VAL A 191 18.47 -13.43 1.48
N ILE A 192 17.76 -12.41 0.99
CA ILE A 192 17.76 -12.02 -0.43
C ILE A 192 17.89 -10.50 -0.59
N SER A 193 18.63 -10.07 -1.62
CA SER A 193 18.71 -8.67 -2.03
C SER A 193 17.57 -8.35 -3.03
N LEU A 194 16.75 -7.37 -2.67
CA LEU A 194 15.58 -6.95 -3.45
C LEU A 194 15.67 -5.46 -3.79
N LYS A 195 15.21 -5.11 -4.99
CA LYS A 195 14.97 -3.73 -5.42
C LYS A 195 13.51 -3.38 -5.23
N ARG A 196 13.23 -2.10 -5.02
CA ARG A 196 11.86 -1.58 -4.97
C ARG A 196 11.09 -2.03 -6.22
N GLY A 197 9.92 -2.61 -5.99
CA GLY A 197 9.05 -3.17 -7.03
C GLY A 197 9.23 -4.67 -7.28
N ASP A 198 10.32 -5.30 -6.81
CA ASP A 198 10.48 -6.75 -6.92
C ASP A 198 9.33 -7.48 -6.20
N LEU A 199 8.76 -8.49 -6.87
CA LEU A 199 7.65 -9.29 -6.39
C LEU A 199 8.15 -10.62 -5.82
N ILE A 200 7.70 -10.98 -4.62
CA ILE A 200 8.02 -12.28 -4.00
C ILE A 200 6.73 -13.06 -3.80
N SER A 201 6.72 -14.31 -4.21
CA SER A 201 5.58 -15.21 -4.04
C SER A 201 6.02 -16.66 -3.89
N ILE A 202 5.10 -17.51 -3.44
CA ILE A 202 5.26 -18.96 -3.45
C ILE A 202 4.22 -19.53 -4.40
N THR A 203 4.64 -20.31 -5.39
CA THR A 203 3.76 -20.91 -6.39
C THR A 203 3.77 -22.41 -6.22
N LYS A 204 2.59 -23.03 -6.12
CA LYS A 204 2.47 -24.48 -6.18
C LYS A 204 2.79 -24.94 -7.59
N THR A 205 3.61 -25.97 -7.70
CA THR A 205 3.97 -26.56 -8.98
C THR A 205 3.39 -27.95 -9.10
N GLY A 206 3.25 -28.41 -10.35
CA GLY A 206 3.04 -29.82 -10.61
C GLY A 206 4.25 -30.64 -10.19
N ARG A 207 4.03 -31.95 -10.09
CA ARG A 207 5.06 -32.91 -9.68
C ARG A 207 6.24 -32.85 -10.65
N TRP A 208 7.43 -32.62 -10.12
CA TRP A 208 8.65 -32.80 -10.90
C TRP A 208 8.86 -34.27 -11.18
N GLN A 209 8.88 -34.65 -12.46
CA GLN A 209 9.36 -35.97 -12.86
C GLN A 209 10.88 -35.92 -12.85
N TYR A 210 11.50 -36.25 -11.71
CA TYR A 210 12.89 -36.68 -11.73
C TYR A 210 12.91 -38.13 -12.23
N SER A 211 13.35 -38.33 -13.48
CA SER A 211 13.85 -39.63 -13.93
C SER A 211 15.22 -39.84 -13.27
N TRP A 212 15.26 -40.71 -12.27
CA TRP A 212 16.49 -41.23 -11.70
C TRP A 212 17.10 -42.26 -12.65
#